data_AF-A0A7W6JAV8-F1
#
_entry.id   AF-A0A7W6JAV8-F1
#
_cell.length_a   1.000
_cell.length_b   1.000
_cell.length_c   1.000
_cell.angle_alpha   90.00
_cell.angle_beta   90.00
_cell.angle_gamma   90.00
#
_symmetry.space_group_name_H-M   'P 1'
#
loop_
_entity.id
_entity.type
_entity.pdbx_description
1 polymer ?
#
loop_
_entity_poly.entity_id
_entity_poly.type
_entity_poly.pdbx_seq_one_letter_code
_entity_poly.pdbx_strand_id
1 'polypeptide(L)'
;MILDLRFLAGVAVGSVLGLMIAPDGLESAGFFLPTIKGNILGISSSAPEPIKQADWPTNEHAERELFRFAMWDFETFGPKSEILITRCFSIDQLSLACEMRVKLSWISEERTVEGVFQSSAHSWNLIAAKAVNRNAPAGS
;
A
#
# COMPACT_ATOMS: atom_id res chain seq x y z
N MET A 1 25.99 -12.11 6.69
CA MET A 1 25.05 -12.67 7.68
C MET A 1 25.47 -12.15 9.05
N ILE A 2 24.77 -11.16 9.59
CA ILE A 2 24.95 -10.71 10.98
C ILE A 2 23.53 -10.55 11.55
N LEU A 3 23.06 -11.62 12.18
CA LEU A 3 22.03 -11.53 13.22
C LEU A 3 22.85 -11.44 14.51
N ASP A 4 22.99 -10.23 15.04
CA ASP A 4 23.72 -9.98 16.28
C ASP A 4 22.99 -10.69 17.45
N LEU A 5 23.75 -11.29 18.38
CA LEU A 5 23.16 -12.02 19.51
C LEU A 5 22.25 -11.12 20.37
N ARG A 6 22.51 -9.81 20.39
CA ARG A 6 21.67 -8.82 21.08
C ARG A 6 20.33 -8.62 20.40
N PHE A 7 20.27 -8.76 19.07
CA PHE A 7 19.02 -8.72 18.32
C PHE A 7 18.15 -9.94 18.66
N LEU A 8 18.75 -11.14 18.70
CA LEU A 8 18.05 -12.36 19.08
C LEU A 8 17.56 -12.31 20.54
N ALA A 9 18.37 -11.77 21.45
CA ALA A 9 17.96 -11.57 22.84
C ALA A 9 16.78 -10.58 22.96
N GLY A 10 16.78 -9.49 22.19
CA GLY A 10 15.67 -8.54 22.14
C GLY A 10 14.36 -9.16 21.64
N VAL A 11 14.43 -9.96 20.57
CA VAL A 11 13.27 -10.69 20.04
C VAL A 11 12.71 -11.67 21.08
N ALA A 12 13.58 -12.44 21.74
CA ALA A 12 13.15 -13.42 22.74
C ALA A 12 12.45 -12.77 23.95
N VAL A 13 12.97 -11.65 24.46
CA VAL A 13 12.36 -10.94 25.60
C VAL A 13 11.03 -10.28 25.20
N GLY A 14 10.94 -9.71 24.00
CA GLY A 14 9.71 -9.11 23.49
C GLY A 14 8.57 -10.13 23.32
N SER A 15 8.87 -11.33 22.82
CA SER A 15 7.87 -12.40 22.67
C SER A 15 7.30 -12.89 24.01
N VAL A 16 8.11 -12.96 25.06
CA VAL A 16 7.65 -13.41 26.39
C VAL A 16 6.76 -12.36 27.07
N LEU A 17 7.08 -11.06 26.93
CA LEU A 17 6.20 -10.00 27.47
C LEU A 17 4.87 -9.90 26.72
N GLY A 18 4.86 -10.08 25.40
CA GLY A 18 3.62 -10.04 24.60
C GLY A 18 2.61 -11.13 25.02
N LEU A 19 3.09 -12.30 25.42
CA LEU A 19 2.25 -13.43 25.82
C LEU A 19 1.57 -13.25 27.19
N MET A 20 2.14 -12.42 28.07
CA MET A 20 1.59 -12.17 29.40
C MET A 20 0.48 -11.11 29.42
N ILE A 21 0.35 -10.29 28.37
CA ILE A 21 -0.62 -9.20 28.28
C ILE A 21 -1.87 -9.61 27.49
N ALA A 22 -1.79 -10.68 26.68
CA ALA A 22 -2.89 -11.22 25.89
C ALA A 22 -2.93 -12.76 25.97
N PRO A 23 -3.46 -13.35 27.06
CA PRO A 23 -3.49 -14.80 27.25
C PRO A 23 -4.47 -15.51 26.29
N ASP A 24 -5.39 -14.77 25.66
CA ASP A 24 -6.45 -15.32 24.80
C ASP A 24 -5.99 -15.61 23.36
N GLY A 25 -4.73 -15.31 23.01
CA GLY A 25 -4.16 -15.51 21.67
C GLY A 25 -3.51 -16.89 21.43
N LEU A 26 -3.47 -17.76 22.45
CA LEU A 26 -2.69 -19.02 22.42
C LEU A 26 -3.47 -20.24 21.88
N GLU A 27 -4.68 -20.08 21.33
CA GLU A 27 -5.43 -21.22 20.76
C GLU A 27 -5.32 -21.36 19.23
N SER A 28 -4.57 -20.50 18.53
CA SER A 28 -4.49 -20.56 17.06
C SER A 28 -3.15 -21.06 16.49
N ALA A 29 -2.24 -21.56 17.34
CA ALA A 29 -1.04 -22.27 16.87
C ALA A 29 -1.29 -23.78 16.76
N GLY A 30 -2.32 -24.16 16.00
CA GLY A 30 -2.70 -25.54 15.75
C GLY A 30 -2.85 -25.78 14.24
N PHE A 31 -1.78 -26.25 13.61
CA PHE A 31 -1.82 -26.75 12.25
C PHE A 31 -2.75 -27.97 12.18
N PHE A 32 -4.02 -27.76 11.81
CA PHE A 32 -4.93 -28.83 11.43
C PHE A 32 -5.76 -28.37 10.22
N LEU A 33 -5.53 -29.06 9.10
CA LEU A 33 -6.52 -29.19 8.03
C LEU A 33 -7.57 -30.20 8.49
N PRO A 34 -8.84 -29.80 8.65
CA PRO A 34 -9.94 -30.69 8.37
C PRO A 34 -10.82 -30.08 7.27
N THR A 35 -10.86 -30.80 6.15
CA THR A 35 -12.01 -30.99 5.26
C THR A 35 -13.26 -30.16 5.58
N ILE A 36 -13.40 -28.99 4.93
CA ILE A 36 -14.70 -28.32 4.80
C ILE A 36 -15.36 -28.88 3.53
N LYS A 37 -16.00 -30.05 3.69
CA LYS A 37 -16.99 -30.55 2.75
C LYS A 37 -18.36 -30.23 3.36
N GLY A 38 -18.93 -29.09 3.01
CA GLY A 38 -20.26 -28.69 3.47
C GLY A 38 -20.66 -27.29 3.04
N ASN A 39 -21.46 -27.21 1.97
CA ASN A 39 -22.40 -26.14 1.63
C ASN A 39 -21.98 -24.68 1.82
N ILE A 40 -21.34 -24.11 0.80
CA ILE A 40 -21.52 -22.69 0.45
C ILE A 40 -21.99 -22.62 -1.01
N LEU A 41 -23.23 -23.07 -1.24
CA LEU A 41 -24.01 -22.65 -2.40
C LEU A 41 -24.87 -21.48 -1.94
N GLY A 42 -24.63 -20.30 -2.50
CA GLY A 42 -25.52 -19.16 -2.33
C GLY A 42 -24.88 -17.81 -2.06
N ILE A 43 -23.67 -17.53 -2.54
CA ILE A 43 -23.28 -16.14 -2.81
C ILE A 43 -22.98 -16.07 -4.31
N SER A 44 -24.01 -15.75 -5.08
CA SER A 44 -23.85 -15.19 -6.42
C SER A 44 -23.20 -13.81 -6.25
N SER A 45 -21.89 -13.78 -5.95
CA SER A 45 -21.11 -12.58 -6.19
C SER A 45 -20.80 -12.60 -7.67
N SER A 46 -21.57 -11.84 -8.44
CA SER A 46 -21.15 -11.40 -9.77
C SER A 46 -19.67 -11.01 -9.67
N ALA A 47 -18.83 -11.58 -10.53
CA ALA A 47 -17.43 -11.17 -10.60
C ALA A 47 -17.40 -9.64 -10.71
N PRO A 48 -16.62 -8.92 -9.87
CA PRO A 48 -16.54 -7.47 -9.96
C PRO A 48 -16.24 -7.06 -11.39
N GLU A 49 -17.02 -6.10 -11.92
CA GLU A 49 -16.80 -5.59 -13.26
C GLU A 49 -15.37 -5.04 -13.37
N PRO A 50 -14.71 -5.23 -14.53
CA PRO A 50 -13.37 -4.68 -14.74
C PRO A 50 -13.40 -3.15 -14.58
N ILE A 51 -12.45 -2.61 -13.81
CA ILE A 51 -12.30 -1.18 -13.57
C ILE A 51 -12.19 -0.45 -14.92
N LYS A 52 -13.11 0.48 -15.20
CA LYS A 52 -13.02 1.31 -16.41
C LYS A 52 -11.97 2.38 -16.18
N GLN A 53 -11.26 2.77 -17.25
CA GLN A 53 -10.23 3.80 -17.16
C GLN A 53 -10.78 5.15 -16.66
N ALA A 54 -12.06 5.44 -16.91
CA ALA A 54 -12.75 6.62 -16.40
C ALA A 54 -12.87 6.64 -14.86
N ASP A 55 -12.73 5.49 -14.21
CA ASP A 55 -12.84 5.33 -12.76
C ASP A 55 -11.48 5.39 -12.06
N TRP A 56 -10.37 5.63 -12.78
CA TRP A 56 -9.03 5.74 -12.20
C TRP A 56 -8.87 7.01 -11.35
N PRO A 57 -7.93 7.05 -10.39
CA PRO A 57 -7.67 8.27 -9.62
C PRO A 57 -7.35 9.44 -10.55
N THR A 58 -7.90 10.61 -10.26
CA THR A 58 -7.54 11.85 -10.96
C THR A 58 -6.23 12.41 -10.43
N ASN A 59 -5.65 13.39 -11.13
CA ASN A 59 -4.44 14.09 -10.71
C ASN A 59 -4.61 14.75 -9.33
N GLU A 60 -5.74 15.44 -9.13
CA GLU A 60 -6.06 16.13 -7.88
C GLU A 60 -6.26 15.13 -6.72
N HIS A 61 -6.86 13.98 -7.03
CA HIS A 61 -7.05 12.91 -6.05
C HIS A 61 -5.71 12.25 -5.67
N ALA A 62 -4.86 11.97 -6.65
CA ALA A 62 -3.51 11.46 -6.44
C ALA A 62 -2.64 12.44 -5.65
N GLU A 63 -2.82 13.75 -5.87
CA GLU A 63 -2.12 14.77 -5.11
C GLU A 63 -2.45 14.68 -3.62
N ARG A 64 -3.74 14.69 -3.28
CA ARG A 64 -4.20 14.56 -1.88
C ARG A 64 -3.72 13.26 -1.24
N GLU A 65 -3.80 12.15 -1.98
CA GLU A 65 -3.39 10.85 -1.48
C GLU A 65 -1.87 10.74 -1.29
N LEU A 66 -1.04 11.36 -2.15
CA LEU A 66 0.40 11.37 -1.94
C LEU A 66 0.79 12.18 -0.69
N PHE A 67 0.17 13.35 -0.49
CA PHE A 67 0.38 14.15 0.71
C PHE A 67 -0.07 13.43 1.97
N ARG A 68 -1.25 12.79 1.94
CA ARG A 68 -1.75 11.94 3.04
C ARG A 68 -0.78 10.80 3.34
N PHE A 69 -0.36 10.07 2.30
CA PHE A 69 0.54 8.91 2.43
C PHE A 69 1.90 9.31 3.01
N ALA A 70 2.47 10.42 2.55
CA ALA A 70 3.76 10.93 3.02
C ALA A 70 3.68 11.75 4.32
N MET A 71 2.46 11.96 4.85
CA MET A 71 2.18 12.78 6.02
C MET A 71 2.69 14.24 5.88
N TRP A 72 2.61 14.79 4.66
CA TRP A 72 2.95 16.18 4.38
C TRP A 72 1.75 17.10 4.59
N ASP A 73 2.02 18.34 4.98
CA ASP A 73 0.98 19.35 5.16
C ASP A 73 0.42 19.80 3.81
N PHE A 74 -0.77 19.29 3.48
CA PHE A 74 -1.45 19.61 2.24
C PHE A 74 -1.88 21.08 2.19
N GLU A 75 -2.41 21.66 3.27
CA GLU A 75 -2.92 23.03 3.24
C GLU A 75 -1.80 24.05 2.99
N THR A 76 -0.61 23.80 3.54
CA THR A 76 0.55 24.68 3.38
C THR A 76 1.23 24.53 2.01
N PHE A 77 1.39 23.28 1.54
CA PHE A 77 2.25 22.99 0.39
C PHE A 77 1.56 22.33 -0.81
N GLY A 78 0.41 21.69 -0.63
CA GLY A 78 -0.38 21.01 -1.65
C GLY A 78 -0.79 21.93 -2.80
N PRO A 79 -1.56 23.02 -2.55
CA PRO A 79 -1.99 23.97 -3.59
C PRO A 79 -0.89 24.63 -4.43
N LYS A 80 0.37 24.49 -4.03
CA LYS A 80 1.56 25.02 -4.74
C LYS A 80 2.36 23.92 -5.45
N SER A 81 1.97 22.67 -5.27
CA SER A 81 2.57 21.48 -5.86
C SER A 81 1.70 21.00 -7.03
N GLU A 82 2.26 20.14 -7.86
CA GLU A 82 1.59 19.59 -9.03
C GLU A 82 1.91 18.10 -9.13
N ILE A 83 0.88 17.27 -9.25
CA ILE A 83 1.00 15.82 -9.40
C ILE A 83 0.24 15.40 -10.65
N LEU A 84 0.92 14.75 -11.57
CA LEU A 84 0.38 14.32 -12.85
C LEU A 84 0.53 12.81 -12.97
N ILE A 85 -0.59 12.08 -13.02
CA ILE A 85 -0.59 10.67 -13.40
C ILE A 85 -0.24 10.57 -14.88
N THR A 86 0.84 9.86 -15.20
CA THR A 86 1.30 9.66 -16.59
C THR A 86 0.83 8.34 -17.16
N ARG A 87 0.71 7.31 -16.32
CA ARG A 87 0.29 5.97 -16.72
C ARG A 87 -0.27 5.24 -15.51
N CYS A 88 -1.32 4.45 -15.70
CA CYS A 88 -1.67 3.39 -14.75
C CYS A 88 -1.97 2.08 -15.47
N PHE A 89 -2.02 1.00 -14.70
CA PHE A 89 -2.52 -0.30 -15.11
C PHE A 89 -3.15 -1.01 -13.91
N SER A 90 -4.16 -1.85 -14.17
CA SER A 90 -4.77 -2.71 -13.15
C SER A 90 -3.81 -3.81 -12.76
N ILE A 91 -3.58 -3.95 -11.46
CA ILE A 91 -2.94 -5.12 -10.86
C ILE A 91 -4.00 -6.20 -10.67
N ASP A 92 -5.16 -5.81 -10.13
CA ASP A 92 -6.34 -6.63 -9.97
C ASP A 92 -7.62 -5.77 -9.99
N GLN A 93 -8.77 -6.35 -9.66
CA GLN A 93 -10.08 -5.69 -9.65
C GLN A 93 -10.20 -4.54 -8.62
N LEU A 94 -9.30 -4.48 -7.64
CA LEU A 94 -9.33 -3.50 -6.55
C LEU A 94 -8.02 -2.69 -6.44
N SER A 95 -7.06 -2.89 -7.34
CA SER A 95 -5.73 -2.31 -7.22
C SER A 95 -5.18 -1.82 -8.56
N LEU A 96 -4.59 -0.63 -8.55
CA LEU A 96 -3.95 0.03 -9.68
C LEU A 96 -2.49 0.35 -9.34
N ALA A 97 -1.57 0.10 -10.27
CA ALA A 97 -0.24 0.70 -10.23
C ALA A 97 -0.21 1.91 -11.16
N CYS A 98 0.29 3.04 -10.67
CA CYS A 98 0.39 4.29 -11.41
C CYS A 98 1.82 4.86 -11.37
N GLU A 99 2.30 5.36 -12.51
CA GLU A 99 3.44 6.27 -12.57
C GLU A 99 2.91 7.71 -12.49
N MET A 100 3.57 8.53 -11.67
CA MET A 100 3.24 9.93 -11.45
C MET A 100 4.49 10.81 -11.61
N ARG A 101 4.32 11.95 -12.26
CA ARG A 101 5.27 13.07 -12.17
C ARG A 101 4.86 13.97 -11.01
N VAL A 102 5.83 14.30 -10.17
CA VAL A 102 5.60 14.99 -8.90
C VAL A 102 6.52 16.21 -8.84
N LYS A 103 5.91 17.39 -8.80
CA LYS A 103 6.57 18.68 -8.66
C LYS A 103 6.11 19.32 -7.35
N LEU A 104 6.93 19.22 -6.32
CA LEU A 104 6.60 19.71 -4.98
C LEU A 104 7.06 21.16 -4.82
N SER A 105 6.27 21.98 -4.14
CA SER A 105 6.56 23.41 -4.00
C SER A 105 7.87 23.75 -3.28
N TRP A 106 8.41 22.81 -2.48
CA TRP A 106 9.67 22.95 -1.74
C TRP A 106 10.85 22.20 -2.36
N ILE A 107 10.66 21.53 -3.51
CA ILE A 107 11.72 20.81 -4.23
C ILE A 107 11.81 21.37 -5.65
N SER A 108 13.02 21.79 -6.05
CA SER A 108 13.25 22.40 -7.37
C SER A 108 13.09 21.43 -8.53
N GLU A 109 13.35 20.15 -8.30
CA GLU A 109 13.35 19.11 -9.32
C GLU A 109 12.03 18.34 -9.35
N GLU A 110 11.51 18.09 -10.56
CA GLU A 110 10.44 17.12 -10.79
C GLU A 110 10.97 15.70 -10.51
N ARG A 111 10.15 14.88 -9.85
CA ARG A 111 10.46 13.48 -9.54
C ARG A 111 9.43 12.56 -10.17
N THR A 112 9.86 11.36 -10.54
CA THR A 112 8.95 10.27 -10.89
C THR A 112 8.68 9.43 -9.65
N VAL A 113 7.41 9.18 -9.37
CA VAL A 113 6.95 8.31 -8.28
C VAL A 113 6.09 7.21 -8.87
N GLU A 114 6.36 5.97 -8.48
CA GLU A 114 5.48 4.83 -8.72
C GLU A 114 4.61 4.63 -7.47
N GLY A 115 3.31 4.48 -7.66
CA GLY A 115 2.34 4.33 -6.57
C GLY A 115 1.38 3.17 -6.82
N VAL A 116 0.92 2.53 -5.75
CA VAL A 116 -0.17 1.56 -5.78
C VAL A 116 -1.39 2.16 -5.10
N PHE A 117 -2.47 2.27 -5.85
CA PHE A 117 -3.78 2.68 -5.36
C PHE A 117 -4.65 1.44 -5.13
N GLN A 118 -5.36 1.41 -4.01
CA GLN A 118 -6.36 0.40 -3.70
C GLN A 118 -7.74 1.05 -3.64
N SER A 119 -8.73 0.43 -4.25
CA SER A 119 -10.10 0.92 -4.19
C SER A 119 -10.67 0.72 -2.79
N SER A 120 -11.40 1.72 -2.35
CA SER A 120 -12.30 1.67 -1.20
C SER A 120 -13.73 1.83 -1.71
N ALA A 121 -14.71 1.81 -0.80
CA ALA A 121 -16.12 1.89 -1.16
C ALA A 121 -16.48 3.09 -2.08
N HIS A 122 -15.73 4.19 -2.02
CA HIS A 122 -16.04 5.41 -2.79
C HIS A 122 -14.81 6.16 -3.35
N SER A 123 -13.58 5.65 -3.17
CA SER A 123 -12.36 6.36 -3.57
C SER A 123 -11.19 5.42 -3.79
N TRP A 124 -10.09 5.96 -4.32
CA TRP A 124 -8.80 5.28 -4.38
C TRP A 124 -7.90 5.72 -3.24
N ASN A 125 -7.27 4.79 -2.54
CA ASN A 125 -6.31 5.12 -1.49
C ASN A 125 -4.90 4.74 -1.96
N LEU A 126 -3.95 5.67 -1.88
CA LEU A 126 -2.55 5.35 -2.11
C LEU A 126 -2.02 4.55 -0.91
N ILE A 127 -1.65 3.29 -1.17
CA ILE A 127 -1.21 2.34 -0.12
C ILE A 127 0.29 2.06 -0.18
N ALA A 128 0.94 2.37 -1.30
CA ALA A 128 2.38 2.30 -1.44
C ALA A 128 2.86 3.36 -2.42
N ALA A 129 4.04 3.93 -2.18
CA ALA A 129 4.69 4.84 -3.11
C ALA A 129 6.21 4.69 -3.04
N LYS A 130 6.87 4.85 -4.19
CA LYS A 130 8.33 4.78 -4.32
C LYS A 130 8.81 5.84 -5.29
N ALA A 131 9.76 6.66 -4.85
CA ALA A 131 10.49 7.53 -5.76
C ALA A 131 11.40 6.70 -6.69
N VAL A 132 11.29 6.93 -7.99
CA VAL A 132 12.11 6.25 -8.99
C VAL A 132 13.39 7.04 -9.23
N ASN A 133 14.53 6.46 -8.88
CA ASN A 133 15.82 6.99 -9.30
C ASN A 133 16.25 6.31 -10.60
N ARG A 134 16.02 6.97 -11.74
CA ARG A 134 16.38 6.42 -13.06
C ARG A 134 17.89 6.31 -13.30
N ASN A 135 18.72 6.83 -12.38
CA ASN A 135 20.18 6.71 -12.42
C ASN A 135 20.71 5.54 -11.57
N ALA A 136 19.85 4.77 -10.91
CA ALA A 136 20.29 3.58 -10.17
C ALA A 136 20.60 2.44 -11.15
N PRO A 137 21.77 1.77 -11.04
CA PRO A 137 22.04 0.60 -11.88
C PRO A 137 20.98 -0.46 -11.60
N ALA A 138 20.38 -0.99 -12.66
CA ALA A 138 19.50 -2.16 -12.56
C ALA A 138 20.32 -3.28 -11.89
N GLY A 139 19.82 -3.79 -10.77
CA GLY A 139 20.44 -4.92 -10.07
C GLY A 139 20.68 -6.04 -11.08
N SER A 140 21.93 -6.50 -11.14
CA SER A 140 22.38 -7.62 -11.97
C SER A 140 22.10 -8.95 -11.29
#